data_AF-A0A4V1BJD3-F1
#
_entry.id   AF-A0A4V1BJD3-F1
#
_cell.length_a   1.000
_cell.length_b   1.000
_cell.length_c   1.000
_cell.angle_alpha   90.00
_cell.angle_beta   90.00
_cell.angle_gamma   90.00
#
_symmetry.space_group_name_H-M   'P 1'
#
loop_
_entity.id
_entity.type
_entity.pdbx_description
1 polymer ?
#
loop_
_entity_poly.entity_id
_entity_poly.type
_entity_poly.pdbx_seq_one_letter_code
_entity_poly.pdbx_strand_id
1 'polypeptide(L)'
;MVHISALVISEAVRVDSRRVSDIVVELGETAAQNVIGLALEQLAGTLVAVQEALEREDLTQAATQSDRLSRLAWQIGLLSLAGVAMDLSSMAERGDLPAVAAIGARLARVGNQSLTEIWDRTALA
;
A
#
# COMPACT_ATOMS: atom_id res chain seq x y z
N MET A 1 22.81 34.89 -6.02
CA MET A 1 21.74 34.34 -5.17
C MET A 1 21.59 32.87 -5.54
N VAL A 2 21.74 31.96 -4.59
CA VAL A 2 21.54 30.51 -4.82
C VAL A 2 20.07 30.20 -4.61
N HIS A 3 19.45 29.53 -5.57
CA HIS A 3 18.07 29.07 -5.49
C HIS A 3 18.07 27.59 -5.15
N ILE A 4 17.54 27.24 -3.97
CA ILE A 4 17.36 25.85 -3.53
C ILE A 4 15.90 25.50 -3.77
N SER A 5 15.64 24.40 -4.45
CA SER A 5 14.30 23.88 -4.69
C SER A 5 14.23 22.42 -4.25
N ALA A 6 13.17 22.08 -3.52
CA ALA A 6 12.92 20.70 -3.12
C ALA A 6 12.32 19.93 -4.31
N LEU A 7 12.94 18.81 -4.67
CA LEU A 7 12.37 17.88 -5.64
C LEU A 7 11.50 16.87 -4.89
N VAL A 8 10.20 16.89 -5.18
CA VAL A 8 9.28 15.89 -4.63
C VAL A 8 9.39 14.63 -5.48
N ILE A 9 9.75 13.52 -4.85
CA ILE A 9 9.70 12.20 -5.49
C ILE A 9 8.24 11.74 -5.49
N SER A 10 7.65 11.61 -6.68
CA SER A 10 6.32 11.04 -6.87
C SER A 10 6.46 9.65 -7.51
N GLU A 11 5.72 8.68 -6.97
CA GLU A 11 5.64 7.33 -7.52
C GLU A 11 4.28 7.19 -8.20
N ALA A 12 4.26 6.65 -9.42
CA ALA A 12 3.00 6.39 -10.10
C ALA A 12 2.28 5.21 -9.44
N VAL A 13 1.10 5.45 -8.89
CA VAL A 13 0.22 4.40 -8.35
C VAL A 13 -0.58 3.79 -9.48
N ARG A 14 -0.68 2.45 -9.47
CA ARG A 14 -1.52 1.67 -10.37
C ARG A 14 -2.57 0.93 -9.57
N VAL A 15 -3.83 1.22 -9.91
CA VAL A 15 -5.02 0.52 -9.41
C VAL A 15 -5.65 -0.26 -10.55
N ASP A 16 -5.97 -1.53 -10.32
CA ASP A 16 -6.74 -2.35 -11.25
C ASP A 16 -8.23 -2.03 -11.12
N SER A 17 -8.73 -1.16 -12.00
CA SER A 17 -10.15 -0.79 -12.02
C SER A 17 -11.07 -1.95 -12.37
N ARG A 18 -10.59 -3.00 -13.03
CA ARG A 18 -11.40 -4.18 -13.34
C ARG A 18 -11.71 -4.94 -12.06
N ARG A 19 -10.70 -5.11 -11.18
CA ARG A 19 -10.90 -5.79 -9.90
C ARG A 19 -11.96 -5.11 -9.04
N VAL A 20 -11.93 -3.78 -8.97
CA VAL A 20 -12.95 -3.00 -8.25
C VAL A 20 -14.33 -3.18 -8.90
N SER A 21 -14.41 -3.13 -10.23
CA SER A 21 -15.65 -3.37 -10.97
C SER A 21 -16.21 -4.77 -10.73
N ASP A 22 -15.37 -5.80 -10.68
CA ASP A 22 -15.80 -7.18 -10.45
C ASP A 22 -16.45 -7.31 -9.05
N ILE A 23 -15.85 -6.69 -8.02
CA ILE A 23 -16.41 -6.65 -6.66
C ILE A 23 -17.82 -6.00 -6.66
N VAL A 24 -17.98 -4.89 -7.38
CA VAL A 24 -19.28 -4.20 -7.50
C VAL A 24 -20.31 -5.07 -8.24
N VAL A 25 -19.91 -5.74 -9.32
CA VAL A 25 -20.79 -6.63 -10.08
C VAL A 25 -21.22 -7.85 -9.25
N GLU A 26 -20.32 -8.42 -8.45
CA GLU A 26 -20.60 -9.61 -7.64
C GLU A 26 -21.48 -9.32 -6.41
N LEU A 27 -21.25 -8.18 -5.74
CA LEU A 27 -21.89 -7.89 -4.44
C LEU A 27 -23.04 -6.88 -4.54
N GLY A 28 -23.11 -6.12 -5.64
CA GLY A 28 -23.92 -4.91 -5.73
C GLY A 28 -23.26 -3.71 -5.04
N GLU A 29 -23.64 -2.51 -5.46
CA GLU A 29 -22.97 -1.25 -5.14
C GLU A 29 -22.82 -0.99 -3.63
N THR A 30 -23.90 -1.07 -2.85
CA THR A 30 -23.85 -0.80 -1.41
C THR A 30 -22.98 -1.80 -0.64
N ALA A 31 -23.08 -3.09 -0.97
CA ALA A 31 -22.28 -4.12 -0.30
C ALA A 31 -20.81 -4.01 -0.69
N ALA A 32 -20.52 -3.72 -1.96
CA ALA A 32 -19.16 -3.48 -2.45
C ALA A 32 -18.52 -2.28 -1.76
N GLN A 33 -19.24 -1.15 -1.62
CA GLN A 33 -18.75 0.04 -0.91
C GLN A 33 -18.32 -0.29 0.53
N ASN A 34 -19.15 -1.06 1.25
CA ASN A 34 -18.87 -1.46 2.62
C ASN A 34 -17.66 -2.40 2.70
N VAL A 35 -17.56 -3.39 1.81
CA VAL A 35 -16.45 -4.34 1.78
C VAL A 35 -15.14 -3.64 1.43
N ILE A 36 -15.15 -2.75 0.43
CA ILE A 36 -13.98 -1.98 0.04
C ILE A 36 -13.57 -1.04 1.17
N GLY A 37 -14.52 -0.33 1.80
CA GLY A 37 -14.25 0.51 2.96
C GLY A 37 -13.54 -0.24 4.09
N LEU A 38 -14.07 -1.41 4.49
CA LEU A 38 -13.45 -2.25 5.51
C LEU A 38 -12.05 -2.74 5.10
N ALA A 39 -11.86 -3.08 3.82
CA ALA A 39 -10.56 -3.49 3.32
C ALA A 39 -9.54 -2.34 3.37
N LEU A 40 -9.96 -1.11 3.07
CA LEU A 40 -9.11 0.08 3.16
C LEU A 40 -8.73 0.41 4.60
N GLU A 41 -9.65 0.25 5.56
CA GLU A 41 -9.34 0.39 6.98
C GLU A 41 -8.28 -0.64 7.43
N GLN A 42 -8.44 -1.90 7.02
CA GLN A 42 -7.47 -2.96 7.31
C GLN A 42 -6.11 -2.70 6.66
N LEU A 43 -6.10 -2.19 5.43
CA LEU A 43 -4.89 -1.80 4.72
C LEU A 43 -4.17 -0.66 5.44
N ALA A 44 -4.90 0.38 5.84
CA ALA A 44 -4.35 1.51 6.57
C ALA A 44 -3.72 1.07 7.90
N GLY A 45 -4.43 0.24 8.68
CA GLY A 45 -3.89 -0.32 9.93
C GLY A 45 -2.65 -1.18 9.70
N THR A 46 -2.64 -1.99 8.64
CA THR A 46 -1.47 -2.84 8.31
C THR A 46 -0.28 -1.99 7.85
N LEU A 47 -0.52 -0.92 7.09
CA LEU A 47 0.53 0.01 6.67
C LEU A 47 1.20 0.70 7.86
N VAL A 48 0.41 1.13 8.85
CA VAL A 48 0.94 1.66 10.13
C VAL A 48 1.78 0.61 10.85
N ALA A 49 1.30 -0.64 10.94
CA ALA A 49 2.04 -1.72 11.57
C ALA A 49 3.39 -2.02 10.89
N VAL A 50 3.48 -1.90 9.55
CA VAL A 50 4.75 -2.00 8.83
C VAL A 50 5.69 -0.87 9.22
N GLN A 51 5.21 0.38 9.21
CA GLN A 51 6.03 1.55 9.57
C GLN A 51 6.58 1.45 10.99
N GLU A 52 5.71 1.08 11.94
CA GLU A 52 6.07 0.85 13.32
C GLU A 52 7.11 -0.27 13.53
N ALA A 53 7.08 -1.32 12.70
CA ALA A 53 8.07 -2.39 12.74
C ALA A 53 9.42 -1.92 12.19
N LEU A 54 9.41 -1.14 11.10
CA LEU A 54 10.61 -0.54 10.52
C LEU A 54 11.28 0.45 11.49
N GLU A 55 10.50 1.28 12.18
CA GLU A 55 11.00 2.23 13.19
C GLU A 55 11.66 1.52 14.39
N ARG A 56 11.18 0.32 14.72
CA ARG A 56 11.75 -0.53 15.78
C ARG A 56 12.89 -1.43 15.30
N GLU A 57 13.27 -1.34 14.03
CA GLU A 57 14.24 -2.23 13.38
C GLU A 57 13.87 -3.73 13.49
N ASP A 58 12.60 -4.04 13.69
CA ASP A 58 12.09 -5.41 13.77
C ASP A 58 11.80 -5.94 12.37
N LEU A 59 12.84 -6.48 11.72
CA LEU A 59 12.75 -7.02 10.36
C LEU A 59 11.80 -8.21 10.24
N THR A 60 11.63 -9.00 11.31
CA THR A 60 10.73 -10.17 11.28
C THR A 60 9.28 -9.70 11.22
N GLN A 61 8.95 -8.73 12.06
CA GLN A 61 7.61 -8.12 12.05
C GLN A 61 7.39 -7.31 10.78
N ALA A 62 8.40 -6.58 10.29
CA ALA A 62 8.32 -5.83 9.04
C ALA A 62 8.03 -6.76 7.85
N ALA A 63 8.72 -7.90 7.75
CA ALA A 63 8.44 -8.90 6.72
C ALA A 63 7.00 -9.42 6.82
N THR A 64 6.59 -9.87 8.01
CA THR A 64 5.26 -10.44 8.26
C THR A 64 4.13 -9.46 7.90
N GLN A 65 4.24 -8.19 8.34
CA GLN A 65 3.21 -7.19 8.06
C GLN A 65 3.24 -6.74 6.60
N SER A 66 4.41 -6.66 5.95
CA SER A 66 4.53 -6.26 4.55
C SER A 66 3.96 -7.34 3.61
N ASP A 67 4.18 -8.60 3.91
CA ASP A 67 3.57 -9.73 3.21
C ASP A 67 2.03 -9.74 3.35
N ARG A 68 1.52 -9.46 4.57
CA ARG A 68 0.07 -9.27 4.80
C ARG A 68 -0.48 -8.08 4.00
N LEU A 69 0.21 -6.94 4.05
CA LEU A 69 -0.15 -5.73 3.31
C LEU A 69 -0.22 -6.01 1.80
N SER A 70 0.75 -6.75 1.28
CA SER A 70 0.82 -7.13 -0.13
C SER A 70 -0.43 -7.92 -0.56
N ARG A 71 -0.80 -8.95 0.21
CA ARG A 71 -1.99 -9.76 -0.08
C ARG A 71 -3.29 -8.95 -0.04
N LEU A 72 -3.48 -8.14 1.00
CA LEU A 72 -4.67 -7.30 1.12
C LEU A 72 -4.77 -6.31 -0.05
N ALA A 73 -3.65 -5.69 -0.41
CA ALA A 73 -3.60 -4.71 -1.50
C ALA A 73 -3.93 -5.38 -2.83
N TRP A 74 -3.41 -6.59 -3.06
CA TRP A 74 -3.71 -7.38 -4.25
C TRP A 74 -5.19 -7.73 -4.38
N GLN A 75 -5.85 -8.13 -3.28
CA GLN A 75 -7.26 -8.55 -3.29
C GLN A 75 -8.22 -7.47 -3.80
N ILE A 76 -7.91 -6.21 -3.52
CA ILE A 76 -8.74 -5.04 -3.89
C ILE A 76 -8.24 -4.37 -5.19
N GLY A 77 -7.06 -4.78 -5.71
CA GLY A 77 -6.51 -4.27 -6.97
C GLY A 77 -5.49 -3.14 -6.83
N LEU A 78 -4.94 -2.90 -5.64
CA LEU A 78 -3.88 -1.91 -5.40
C LEU A 78 -2.50 -2.45 -5.80
N LEU A 79 -2.29 -2.65 -7.10
CA LEU A 79 -1.14 -3.38 -7.65
C LEU A 79 0.22 -2.78 -7.25
N SER A 80 0.35 -1.45 -7.24
CA SER A 80 1.61 -0.80 -6.87
C SER A 80 1.94 -0.97 -5.39
N LEU A 81 0.94 -0.82 -4.52
CA LEU A 81 1.10 -1.07 -3.09
C LEU A 81 1.45 -2.54 -2.82
N ALA A 82 0.77 -3.46 -3.52
CA ALA A 82 1.01 -4.89 -3.39
C ALA A 82 2.46 -5.26 -3.75
N GLY A 83 2.97 -4.71 -4.86
CA GLY A 83 4.35 -4.93 -5.30
C GLY A 83 5.39 -4.39 -4.33
N VAL A 84 5.26 -3.12 -3.91
CA VAL A 84 6.23 -2.50 -2.99
C VAL A 84 6.25 -3.22 -1.63
N ALA A 85 5.09 -3.65 -1.13
CA ALA A 85 5.00 -4.42 0.12
C ALA A 85 5.61 -5.82 -0.02
N MET A 86 5.48 -6.46 -1.18
CA MET A 86 6.14 -7.75 -1.46
C MET A 86 7.66 -7.60 -1.51
N ASP A 87 8.17 -6.57 -2.18
CA ASP A 87 9.60 -6.26 -2.26
C ASP A 87 10.17 -6.02 -0.85
N LEU A 88 9.46 -5.25 -0.03
CA LEU A 88 9.86 -4.96 1.35
C LEU A 88 9.93 -6.24 2.18
N SER A 89 8.92 -7.11 2.06
CA SER A 89 8.92 -8.39 2.76
C SER A 89 10.15 -9.22 2.40
N SER A 90 10.42 -9.40 1.10
CA SER A 90 11.55 -10.23 0.66
C SER A 90 12.90 -9.66 1.10
N MET A 91 13.08 -8.34 1.11
CA MET A 91 14.33 -7.73 1.57
C MET A 91 14.48 -7.75 3.08
N ALA A 92 13.38 -7.62 3.83
CA ALA A 92 13.38 -7.77 5.28
C ALA A 92 13.72 -9.20 5.71
N GLU A 93 13.16 -10.22 5.04
CA GLU A 93 13.52 -11.64 5.26
C GLU A 93 15.00 -11.92 4.99
N ARG A 94 15.60 -11.22 4.03
CA ARG A 94 17.02 -11.36 3.67
C ARG A 94 17.96 -10.55 4.57
N GLY A 95 17.43 -9.65 5.40
CA GLY A 95 18.24 -8.75 6.23
C GLY A 95 18.98 -7.65 5.46
N ASP A 96 18.54 -7.30 4.24
CA ASP A 96 19.17 -6.24 3.43
C ASP A 96 18.72 -4.86 3.94
N LEU A 97 19.40 -4.35 4.98
CA LEU A 97 19.05 -3.09 5.63
C LEU A 97 19.00 -1.88 4.68
N PRO A 98 19.97 -1.67 3.76
CA PRO A 98 19.87 -0.60 2.77
C PRO A 98 18.64 -0.73 1.86
N ALA A 99 18.33 -1.94 1.38
CA ALA A 99 17.15 -2.16 0.55
C ALA A 99 15.86 -1.92 1.35
N VAL A 100 15.78 -2.43 2.58
CA VAL A 100 14.63 -2.22 3.49
C VAL A 100 14.38 -0.73 3.72
N ALA A 101 15.42 0.07 3.98
CA ALA A 101 15.28 1.50 4.17
C ALA A 101 14.76 2.21 2.90
N ALA A 102 15.33 1.88 1.73
CA ALA A 102 14.92 2.47 0.45
C ALA A 102 13.48 2.11 0.08
N ILE A 103 13.09 0.84 0.26
CA ILE A 103 11.76 0.34 -0.06
C ILE A 103 10.74 0.83 0.97
N GLY A 104 11.08 0.91 2.27
CA GLY A 104 10.23 1.50 3.30
C GLY A 104 9.88 2.96 3.00
N ALA A 105 10.87 3.76 2.57
CA ALA A 105 10.62 5.13 2.12
C ALA A 105 9.70 5.18 0.88
N ARG A 106 9.84 4.23 -0.05
CA ARG A 106 8.95 4.08 -1.21
C ARG A 106 7.53 3.70 -0.79
N LEU A 107 7.38 2.78 0.16
CA LEU A 107 6.10 2.35 0.70
C LEU A 107 5.34 3.52 1.31
N ALA A 108 6.01 4.41 2.05
CA ALA A 108 5.38 5.60 2.63
C ALA A 108 4.78 6.53 1.56
N ARG A 109 5.45 6.69 0.40
CA ARG A 109 4.94 7.50 -0.71
C ARG A 109 3.76 6.83 -1.42
N VAL A 110 3.88 5.54 -1.73
CA VAL A 110 2.86 4.79 -2.48
C VAL A 110 1.63 4.48 -1.64
N GLY A 111 1.79 4.20 -0.35
CA GLY A 111 0.72 3.75 0.54
C GLY A 111 -0.41 4.75 0.65
N ASN A 112 -0.11 5.99 1.06
CA ASN A 112 -1.15 7.00 1.25
C ASN A 112 -1.85 7.34 -0.08
N GLN A 113 -1.08 7.50 -1.16
CA GLN A 113 -1.62 7.78 -2.49
C GLN A 113 -2.52 6.64 -3.00
N SER A 114 -2.16 5.38 -2.75
CA SER A 114 -2.95 4.21 -3.18
C SER A 114 -4.30 4.14 -2.49
N LEU A 115 -4.35 4.43 -1.19
CA LEU A 115 -5.59 4.41 -0.41
C LEU A 115 -6.52 5.57 -0.81
N THR A 116 -5.98 6.76 -1.05
CA THR A 116 -6.78 7.90 -1.55
C THR A 116 -7.33 7.62 -2.93
N GLU A 117 -6.51 7.12 -3.86
CA GLU A 117 -6.92 6.95 -5.26
C GLU A 117 -8.07 5.94 -5.41
N ILE A 118 -8.07 4.87 -4.63
CA ILE A 118 -9.16 3.89 -4.68
C ILE A 118 -10.43 4.40 -3.98
N TRP A 119 -10.30 5.14 -2.88
CA TRP A 119 -11.44 5.77 -2.22
C TRP A 119 -12.15 6.76 -3.14
N ASP A 120 -11.40 7.62 -3.84
CA ASP A 120 -11.96 8.59 -4.79
C ASP A 120 -12.70 7.88 -5.93
N ARG A 121 -12.19 6.73 -6.40
CA ARG A 121 -12.84 5.92 -7.45
C ARG A 121 -14.14 5.28 -6.97
N THR A 122 -14.24 4.89 -5.70
CA THR A 122 -15.47 4.30 -5.14
C THR A 122 -16.45 5.36 -4.63
N ALA A 123 -15.99 6.53 -4.21
CA ALA A 123 -16.84 7.63 -3.75
C ALA A 123 -17.54 8.39 -4.89
N LEU A 124 -17.04 8.23 -6.12
CA LEU A 124 -17.58 8.85 -7.35
C LEU A 124 -18.36 7.86 -8.24
N ALA A 125 -18.49 6.60 -7.82
CA ALA A 125 -19.37 5.60 -8.45
C ALA A 125 -20.75 5.68 -7.81
#